data_AF-A0A4R0GF68-F1
#
_entry.id   AF-A0A4R0GF68-F1
#
_cell.length_a   1.000
_cell.length_b   1.000
_cell.length_c   1.000
_cell.angle_alpha   90.00
_cell.angle_beta   90.00
_cell.angle_gamma   90.00
#
_symmetry.space_group_name_H-M   'P 1'
#
loop_
_entity.id
_entity.type
_entity.pdbx_description
1 polymer ?
#
loop_
_entity_poly.entity_id
_entity_poly.type
_entity_poly.pdbx_seq_one_letter_code
_entity_poly.pdbx_strand_id
1 'polypeptide(L)'
;MLDRRRRTAVITATIATSTLFTAGALVFAGTAQAAVGCRVAYSVTSQWSGGFTGDVVLTNVGDPLTAWTVRWSFGAGQTVSQGWNATFTQSGSTVSASNVSWNGNLATNATAQFGFNGTWNNSANPVPTSFSVNGVTCTGGTAPTTPTSPTPSPTTPPPTNPPSTSWPTPTGQSPVNGTIAVSGVFDGGMRRYCCIGDGSQEESQDPMFRLANGATLQNVIIGAPAGDGVHCAGSCTLRNVWWEDVGEDAATFRGTGSPTFLVDGGGARFASDKVFQHNGAGTLTVQNFQATNFGTFYRSCGNCSTQHRRSVVIRNVTLTRPGGTVVGINTNYGDTATLSGITIVNDPSRAMVICRKYTGNSTGAEPTQIGTGPDSTNCLYSSSSLIYR
;
A
#
# COMPACT_ATOMS: atom_id res chain seq x y z
N MET A 1 -22.22 -84.67 -57.33
CA MET A 1 -23.54 -85.33 -57.20
C MET A 1 -24.56 -84.25 -56.91
N LEU A 2 -25.59 -84.16 -57.77
CA LEU A 2 -26.97 -83.71 -57.51
C LEU A 2 -27.19 -82.30 -56.90
N ASP A 3 -28.20 -81.50 -57.24
CA ASP A 3 -29.29 -81.47 -58.21
C ASP A 3 -29.93 -80.07 -57.94
N ARG A 4 -29.93 -79.13 -58.87
CA ARG A 4 -31.07 -78.72 -59.71
C ARG A 4 -32.32 -78.21 -58.95
N ARG A 5 -32.86 -77.12 -59.54
CA ARG A 5 -34.24 -76.57 -59.56
C ARG A 5 -34.48 -75.36 -58.65
N ARG A 6 -34.51 -74.14 -59.21
CA ARG A 6 -35.64 -73.46 -59.90
C ARG A 6 -36.93 -73.42 -59.05
N ARG A 7 -37.33 -72.24 -58.56
CA ARG A 7 -38.43 -71.41 -59.09
C ARG A 7 -38.65 -70.14 -58.26
N THR A 8 -39.15 -69.16 -58.99
CA THR A 8 -39.36 -67.72 -58.76
C THR A 8 -40.43 -67.40 -57.72
N ALA A 9 -40.28 -66.30 -56.99
CA ALA A 9 -41.39 -65.49 -56.48
C ALA A 9 -40.94 -64.01 -56.35
N VAL A 10 -41.79 -63.14 -56.88
CA VAL A 10 -41.64 -61.68 -57.03
C VAL A 10 -42.30 -60.98 -55.83
N ILE A 11 -42.11 -59.65 -55.74
CA ILE A 11 -42.92 -58.65 -54.99
C ILE A 11 -42.37 -58.43 -53.57
N THR A 12 -41.97 -57.25 -53.07
CA THR A 12 -42.31 -55.84 -53.36
C THR A 12 -41.19 -54.95 -52.81
N ALA A 13 -40.84 -53.86 -53.52
CA ALA A 13 -39.94 -52.83 -53.01
C ALA A 13 -40.72 -51.76 -52.24
N THR A 14 -40.34 -51.51 -50.99
CA THR A 14 -40.60 -50.26 -50.27
C THR A 14 -39.28 -49.79 -49.66
N ILE A 15 -38.58 -48.94 -50.42
CA ILE A 15 -37.39 -48.23 -49.93
C ILE A 15 -37.91 -47.07 -49.08
N ALA A 16 -37.78 -47.17 -47.75
CA ALA A 16 -37.90 -46.03 -46.87
C ALA A 16 -36.64 -45.18 -47.02
N THR A 17 -36.70 -44.13 -47.84
CA THR A 17 -35.66 -43.10 -47.90
C THR A 17 -35.70 -42.27 -46.63
N SER A 18 -34.85 -42.61 -45.67
CA SER A 18 -34.55 -41.77 -44.51
C SER A 18 -33.76 -40.54 -44.98
N THR A 19 -34.42 -39.40 -45.12
CA THR A 19 -33.76 -38.11 -45.34
C THR A 19 -32.98 -37.73 -44.08
N LEU A 20 -31.67 -37.96 -44.10
CA LEU A 20 -30.74 -37.39 -43.13
C LEU A 20 -30.70 -35.87 -43.37
N PHE A 21 -31.36 -35.09 -42.51
CA PHE A 21 -31.05 -33.67 -42.39
C PHE A 21 -29.67 -33.56 -41.75
N THR A 22 -28.62 -33.44 -42.55
CA THR A 22 -27.35 -32.86 -42.11
C THR A 22 -27.60 -31.40 -41.77
N ALA A 23 -28.01 -31.13 -40.53
CA ALA A 23 -27.85 -29.80 -39.95
C ALA A 23 -26.35 -29.56 -39.86
N GLY A 24 -25.82 -28.80 -40.83
CA GLY A 24 -24.48 -28.25 -40.75
C GLY A 24 -24.42 -27.35 -39.53
N ALA A 25 -23.91 -27.88 -38.42
CA ALA A 25 -23.52 -27.06 -37.30
C ALA A 25 -22.36 -26.20 -37.80
N LEU A 26 -22.64 -24.93 -38.09
CA LEU A 26 -21.64 -23.89 -38.12
C LEU A 26 -21.03 -23.84 -36.72
N VAL A 27 -19.94 -24.58 -36.53
CA VAL A 27 -19.01 -24.34 -35.44
C VAL A 27 -18.41 -22.97 -35.74
N PHE A 28 -19.05 -21.93 -35.20
CA PHE A 28 -18.31 -20.72 -34.90
C PHE A 28 -17.22 -21.15 -33.94
N ALA A 29 -15.99 -21.26 -34.43
CA ALA A 29 -14.83 -21.21 -33.58
C ALA A 29 -14.91 -19.84 -32.88
N GLY A 30 -15.60 -19.79 -31.75
CA GLY A 30 -15.41 -18.72 -30.80
C GLY A 30 -13.91 -18.68 -30.59
N THR A 31 -13.30 -17.54 -30.88
CA THR A 31 -11.91 -17.30 -30.51
C THR A 31 -11.78 -17.77 -29.07
N ALA A 32 -10.97 -18.80 -28.83
CA ALA A 32 -10.63 -19.21 -27.49
C ALA A 32 -10.02 -17.97 -26.84
N GLN A 33 -10.84 -17.25 -26.08
CA GLN A 33 -10.42 -16.05 -25.41
C GLN A 33 -9.49 -16.55 -24.32
N ALA A 34 -8.18 -16.47 -24.60
CA ALA A 34 -7.14 -16.66 -23.60
C ALA A 34 -7.60 -15.94 -22.34
N ALA A 35 -7.69 -16.66 -21.24
CA ALA A 35 -8.32 -16.16 -20.03
C ALA A 35 -7.50 -14.99 -19.50
N VAL A 36 -7.85 -13.76 -19.89
CA VAL A 36 -7.36 -12.54 -19.26
C VAL A 36 -8.01 -12.51 -17.88
N GLY A 37 -7.39 -13.22 -16.95
CA GLY A 37 -7.62 -13.01 -15.54
C GLY A 37 -7.01 -11.66 -15.19
N CYS A 38 -7.82 -10.74 -14.69
CA CYS A 38 -7.32 -9.50 -14.12
C CYS A 38 -7.87 -9.29 -12.73
N ARG A 39 -7.11 -8.56 -11.92
CA ARG A 39 -7.57 -8.02 -10.65
C ARG A 39 -7.25 -6.54 -10.64
N VAL A 40 -8.28 -5.71 -10.43
CA VAL A 40 -8.13 -4.26 -10.34
C VAL A 40 -8.52 -3.84 -8.93
N ALA A 41 -7.60 -3.20 -8.22
CA ALA A 41 -7.89 -2.52 -6.97
C ALA A 41 -8.02 -1.03 -7.26
N TYR A 42 -9.14 -0.45 -6.84
CA TYR A 42 -9.41 0.98 -6.95
C TYR A 42 -9.59 1.55 -5.56
N SER A 43 -8.98 2.69 -5.28
CA SER A 43 -9.17 3.41 -4.03
C SER A 43 -9.30 4.90 -4.28
N VAL A 44 -10.11 5.57 -3.46
CA VAL A 44 -10.07 7.03 -3.34
C VAL A 44 -9.09 7.34 -2.22
N THR A 45 -7.90 7.84 -2.58
CA THR A 45 -6.80 8.08 -1.62
C THR A 45 -6.91 9.44 -0.95
N SER A 46 -7.62 10.37 -1.57
CA SER A 46 -7.96 11.69 -1.02
C SER A 46 -9.26 12.19 -1.65
N GLN A 47 -10.05 12.98 -0.92
CA GLN A 47 -11.28 13.60 -1.42
C GLN A 47 -11.47 14.96 -0.74
N TRP A 48 -11.88 15.96 -1.52
CA TRP A 48 -12.17 17.33 -1.08
C TRP A 48 -13.45 17.84 -1.75
N SER A 49 -13.89 19.06 -1.39
CA SER A 49 -15.06 19.67 -2.04
C SER A 49 -14.82 19.84 -3.54
N GLY A 50 -15.61 19.16 -4.35
CA GLY A 50 -15.57 19.21 -5.81
C GLY A 50 -14.47 18.34 -6.43
N GLY A 51 -13.63 17.64 -5.66
CA GLY A 51 -12.59 16.78 -6.23
C GLY A 51 -12.12 15.61 -5.36
N PHE A 52 -11.36 14.70 -5.97
CA PHE A 52 -10.79 13.54 -5.32
C PHE A 52 -9.57 13.02 -6.09
N THR A 53 -8.74 12.23 -5.41
CA THR A 53 -7.65 11.47 -6.01
C THR A 53 -8.00 9.99 -6.01
N GLY A 54 -8.02 9.38 -7.20
CA GLY A 54 -8.16 7.94 -7.40
C GLY A 54 -6.80 7.28 -7.61
N ASP A 55 -6.58 6.13 -6.99
CA ASP A 55 -5.44 5.25 -7.25
C ASP A 55 -5.96 3.88 -7.74
N VAL A 56 -5.31 3.36 -8.78
CA VAL A 56 -5.70 2.11 -9.43
C VAL A 56 -4.49 1.21 -9.58
N VAL A 57 -4.60 -0.01 -9.07
CA VAL A 57 -3.59 -1.07 -9.23
C VAL A 57 -4.17 -2.18 -10.08
N LEU A 58 -3.62 -2.34 -11.28
CA LEU A 58 -3.88 -3.47 -12.16
C LEU A 58 -2.90 -4.61 -11.82
N THR A 59 -3.41 -5.80 -11.51
CA THR A 59 -2.64 -7.05 -11.48
C THR A 59 -3.05 -7.91 -12.67
N ASN A 60 -2.09 -8.30 -13.50
CA ASN A 60 -2.33 -9.29 -14.57
C ASN A 60 -2.31 -10.68 -13.93
N VAL A 61 -3.41 -11.43 -13.96
CA VAL A 61 -3.45 -12.82 -13.47
C VAL A 61 -3.72 -13.83 -14.61
N GLY A 62 -3.56 -13.39 -15.86
CA GLY A 62 -3.62 -14.20 -17.07
C GLY A 62 -2.29 -14.17 -17.83
N ASP A 63 -2.36 -14.40 -19.14
CA ASP A 63 -1.19 -14.37 -20.03
C ASP A 63 -0.49 -13.00 -20.02
N PRO A 64 0.84 -12.93 -20.26
CA PRO A 64 1.56 -11.67 -20.34
C PRO A 64 0.92 -10.67 -21.31
N LEU A 65 0.74 -9.43 -20.85
CA LEU A 65 0.23 -8.33 -21.65
C LEU A 65 1.40 -7.49 -22.18
N THR A 66 1.32 -7.05 -23.43
CA THR A 66 2.25 -6.06 -24.01
C THR A 66 1.68 -4.63 -23.99
N ALA A 67 0.37 -4.51 -23.80
CA ALA A 67 -0.35 -3.27 -23.57
C ALA A 67 -1.60 -3.57 -22.74
N TRP A 68 -2.08 -2.58 -21.99
CA TRP A 68 -3.29 -2.71 -21.19
C TRP A 68 -4.15 -1.45 -21.25
N THR A 69 -5.45 -1.66 -21.25
CA THR A 69 -6.47 -0.64 -21.05
C THR A 69 -7.42 -1.11 -19.97
N VAL A 70 -7.47 -0.40 -18.85
CA VAL A 70 -8.45 -0.61 -17.77
C VAL A 70 -9.68 0.26 -18.06
N ARG A 71 -10.89 -0.32 -17.97
CA ARG A 71 -12.15 0.41 -18.08
C ARG A 71 -13.03 0.20 -16.86
N TRP A 72 -13.71 1.26 -16.45
CA TRP A 72 -14.75 1.25 -15.41
C TRP A 72 -15.80 2.33 -15.68
N SER A 73 -16.90 2.29 -14.91
CA SER A 73 -17.94 3.32 -14.96
C SER A 73 -18.12 3.96 -13.60
N PHE A 74 -18.23 5.29 -13.59
CA PHE A 74 -18.59 6.08 -12.42
C PHE A 74 -20.10 6.06 -12.18
N GLY A 75 -20.51 5.90 -10.91
CA GLY A 75 -21.92 5.76 -10.54
C GLY A 75 -22.64 7.06 -10.17
N ALA A 76 -21.92 8.16 -9.94
CA ALA A 76 -22.49 9.38 -9.34
C ALA A 76 -21.98 10.68 -9.99
N GLY A 77 -21.72 10.65 -11.30
CA GLY A 77 -21.35 11.85 -12.07
C GLY A 77 -19.91 12.33 -11.87
N GLN A 78 -19.01 11.45 -11.40
CA GLN A 78 -17.59 11.78 -11.28
C GLN A 78 -16.95 11.96 -12.67
N THR A 79 -15.96 12.86 -12.74
CA THR A 79 -15.16 13.06 -13.97
C THR A 79 -13.67 13.04 -13.68
N VAL A 80 -12.87 12.46 -14.56
CA VAL A 80 -11.41 12.53 -14.50
C VAL A 80 -10.96 13.89 -15.03
N SER A 81 -10.16 14.62 -14.26
CA SER A 81 -9.62 15.93 -14.66
C SER A 81 -8.20 15.84 -15.21
N GLN A 82 -7.35 15.02 -14.58
CA GLN A 82 -5.97 14.78 -14.98
C GLN A 82 -5.48 13.48 -14.36
N GLY A 83 -4.49 12.82 -14.96
CA GLY A 83 -3.91 11.61 -14.40
C GLY A 83 -2.45 11.39 -14.77
N TRP A 84 -1.85 10.39 -14.14
CA TRP A 84 -0.45 10.03 -14.31
C TRP A 84 -0.29 8.52 -14.46
N ASN A 85 0.82 8.10 -15.07
CA ASN A 85 1.15 6.70 -15.39
C ASN A 85 0.11 5.96 -16.24
N ALA A 86 -0.90 6.66 -16.77
CA ALA A 86 -1.86 6.17 -17.75
C ALA A 86 -2.39 7.36 -18.57
N THR A 87 -2.84 7.09 -19.79
CA THR A 87 -3.61 8.05 -20.59
C THR A 87 -5.10 7.80 -20.38
N PHE A 88 -5.82 8.84 -19.96
CA PHE A 88 -7.24 8.73 -19.60
C PHE A 88 -8.12 9.34 -20.70
N THR A 89 -9.24 8.66 -20.97
CA THR A 89 -10.36 9.19 -21.73
C THR A 89 -11.65 8.89 -20.98
N GLN A 90 -12.62 9.79 -21.07
CA GLN A 90 -13.92 9.58 -20.45
C GLN A 90 -15.04 9.99 -21.41
N SER A 91 -16.04 9.13 -21.55
CA SER A 91 -17.27 9.40 -22.30
C SER A 91 -18.47 9.08 -21.42
N GLY A 92 -19.27 10.10 -21.09
CA GLY A 92 -20.29 10.00 -20.05
C GLY A 92 -19.68 9.51 -18.73
N SER A 93 -20.23 8.44 -18.18
CA SER A 93 -19.73 7.80 -16.95
C SER A 93 -18.56 6.84 -17.17
N THR A 94 -18.25 6.47 -18.42
CA THR A 94 -17.27 5.42 -18.71
C THR A 94 -15.87 6.00 -18.87
N VAL A 95 -14.93 5.49 -18.07
CA VAL A 95 -13.51 5.87 -18.11
C VAL A 95 -12.70 4.74 -18.75
N SER A 96 -11.76 5.10 -19.62
CA SER A 96 -10.71 4.21 -20.12
C SER A 96 -9.35 4.78 -19.77
N ALA A 97 -8.51 4.00 -19.09
CA ALA A 97 -7.13 4.30 -18.76
C ALA A 97 -6.20 3.31 -19.47
N SER A 98 -5.36 3.80 -20.39
CA SER A 98 -4.40 2.99 -21.14
C SER A 98 -2.97 3.21 -20.66
N ASN A 99 -2.13 2.18 -20.76
CA ASN A 99 -0.72 2.27 -20.42
C ASN A 99 -0.01 3.41 -21.19
N VAL A 100 1.01 3.99 -20.55
CA VAL A 100 1.99 4.86 -21.22
C VAL A 100 3.13 4.00 -21.79
N SER A 101 4.06 4.61 -22.52
CA SER A 101 5.09 3.91 -23.30
C SER A 101 5.97 2.95 -22.50
N TRP A 102 6.17 3.19 -21.20
CA TRP A 102 7.10 2.42 -20.37
C TRP A 102 6.44 1.36 -19.48
N ASN A 103 5.11 1.34 -19.35
CA ASN A 103 4.42 0.41 -18.43
C ASN A 103 3.41 -0.53 -19.10
N GLY A 104 3.45 -0.69 -20.43
CA GLY A 104 2.54 -1.59 -21.15
C GLY A 104 2.80 -3.08 -20.91
N ASN A 105 4.07 -3.46 -20.71
CA ASN A 105 4.46 -4.85 -20.50
C ASN A 105 4.16 -5.30 -19.07
N LEU A 106 3.20 -6.23 -18.91
CA LEU A 106 2.84 -6.87 -17.64
C LEU A 106 2.90 -8.38 -17.79
N ALA A 107 3.96 -9.00 -17.25
CA ALA A 107 4.00 -10.46 -17.10
C ALA A 107 2.85 -10.96 -16.23
N THR A 108 2.59 -12.26 -16.25
CA THR A 108 1.65 -12.88 -15.30
C THR A 108 2.07 -12.58 -13.87
N ASN A 109 1.10 -12.18 -13.04
CA ASN A 109 1.21 -11.67 -11.68
C ASN A 109 1.96 -10.33 -11.50
N ALA A 110 2.37 -9.67 -12.59
CA ALA A 110 2.93 -8.33 -12.50
C ALA A 110 1.84 -7.26 -12.28
N THR A 111 2.24 -6.11 -11.77
CA THR A 111 1.34 -5.00 -11.45
C THR A 111 1.71 -3.69 -12.14
N ALA A 112 0.70 -2.95 -12.58
CA ALA A 112 0.83 -1.56 -12.99
C ALA A 112 -0.02 -0.68 -12.07
N GLN A 113 0.55 0.44 -11.60
CA GLN A 113 -0.15 1.41 -10.76
C GLN A 113 -0.22 2.76 -11.46
N PHE A 114 -1.42 3.33 -11.46
CA PHE A 114 -1.70 4.64 -12.03
C PHE A 114 -2.76 5.36 -11.20
N GLY A 115 -2.82 6.69 -11.33
CA GLY A 115 -3.73 7.48 -10.55
C GLY A 115 -4.23 8.70 -11.31
N PHE A 116 -5.25 9.34 -10.75
CA PHE A 116 -5.86 10.51 -11.33
C PHE A 116 -6.49 11.42 -10.27
N ASN A 117 -6.60 12.70 -10.59
CA ASN A 117 -7.49 13.60 -9.90
C ASN A 117 -8.80 13.71 -10.70
N GLY A 118 -9.93 13.62 -10.02
CA GLY A 118 -11.25 13.78 -10.60
C GLY A 118 -12.13 14.77 -9.83
N THR A 119 -13.26 15.14 -10.42
CA THR A 119 -14.32 15.91 -9.77
C THR A 119 -15.50 15.02 -9.39
N TRP A 120 -16.26 15.45 -8.38
CA TRP A 120 -17.51 14.81 -7.96
C TRP A 120 -18.50 15.87 -7.47
N ASN A 121 -19.76 15.49 -7.28
CA ASN A 121 -20.88 16.41 -7.06
C ASN A 121 -21.11 16.82 -5.60
N ASN A 122 -20.16 16.56 -4.69
CA ASN A 122 -20.28 16.78 -3.24
C ASN A 122 -21.40 16.02 -2.52
N SER A 123 -22.12 15.10 -3.20
CA SER A 123 -23.18 14.27 -2.61
C SER A 123 -22.73 12.82 -2.41
N ALA A 124 -22.26 12.16 -3.45
CA ALA A 124 -21.78 10.78 -3.37
C ALA A 124 -20.58 10.55 -4.29
N ASN A 125 -19.56 9.85 -3.79
CA ASN A 125 -18.41 9.41 -4.58
C ASN A 125 -18.18 7.88 -4.42
N PRO A 126 -19.12 7.04 -4.89
CA PRO A 126 -18.97 5.59 -4.81
C PRO A 126 -17.80 5.11 -5.66
N VAL A 127 -17.04 4.15 -5.13
CA VAL A 127 -16.00 3.44 -5.89
C VAL A 127 -16.65 2.54 -6.95
N PRO A 128 -16.07 2.44 -8.16
CA PRO A 128 -16.54 1.49 -9.17
C PRO A 128 -16.39 0.04 -8.69
N THR A 129 -17.37 -0.80 -9.01
CA THR A 129 -17.39 -2.22 -8.58
C THR A 129 -17.08 -3.21 -9.70
N SER A 130 -17.06 -2.74 -10.95
CA SER A 130 -16.77 -3.55 -12.13
C SER A 130 -15.66 -2.91 -12.94
N PHE A 131 -14.68 -3.72 -13.30
CA PHE A 131 -13.53 -3.33 -14.10
C PHE A 131 -13.37 -4.34 -15.24
N SER A 132 -12.90 -3.86 -16.39
CA SER A 132 -12.42 -4.71 -17.46
C SER A 132 -11.02 -4.30 -17.88
N VAL A 133 -10.23 -5.27 -18.34
CA VAL A 133 -8.89 -5.07 -18.88
C VAL A 133 -8.88 -5.61 -20.30
N ASN A 134 -8.50 -4.76 -21.26
CA ASN A 134 -8.51 -5.10 -22.69
C ASN A 134 -9.85 -5.67 -23.19
N GLY A 135 -10.96 -5.21 -22.61
CA GLY A 135 -12.33 -5.66 -22.94
C GLY A 135 -12.81 -6.90 -22.19
N VAL A 136 -11.98 -7.50 -21.32
CA VAL A 136 -12.35 -8.66 -20.52
C VAL A 136 -12.66 -8.23 -19.08
N THR A 137 -13.85 -8.56 -18.59
CA THR A 137 -14.25 -8.26 -17.20
C THR A 137 -13.38 -9.03 -16.21
N CYS A 138 -12.87 -8.34 -15.19
CA CYS A 138 -12.08 -8.97 -14.14
C CYS A 138 -12.95 -9.87 -13.26
N THR A 139 -12.68 -11.18 -13.28
CA THR A 139 -13.39 -12.20 -12.49
C THR A 139 -12.65 -12.62 -11.21
N GLY A 140 -11.43 -12.10 -11.00
CA GLY A 140 -10.62 -12.34 -9.82
C GLY A 140 -11.03 -11.47 -8.62
N GLY A 141 -12.10 -11.86 -7.94
CA GLY A 141 -12.43 -11.49 -6.56
C GLY A 141 -12.29 -10.01 -6.19
N THR A 142 -13.31 -9.21 -6.49
CA THR A 142 -13.70 -8.13 -5.58
C THR A 142 -14.20 -8.79 -4.30
N ALA A 143 -13.42 -8.74 -3.21
CA ALA A 143 -14.01 -8.96 -1.90
C ALA A 143 -14.96 -7.77 -1.66
N PRO A 144 -16.28 -8.00 -1.52
CA PRO A 144 -17.17 -6.96 -1.05
C PRO A 144 -16.80 -6.70 0.41
N THR A 145 -16.25 -5.52 0.71
CA THR A 145 -16.31 -5.03 2.09
C THR A 145 -17.78 -4.72 2.37
N THR A 146 -18.44 -5.57 3.14
CA THR A 146 -19.81 -5.36 3.63
C THR A 146 -19.94 -3.94 4.20
N PRO A 147 -21.00 -3.18 3.84
CA PRO A 147 -21.18 -1.84 4.36
C PRO A 147 -21.53 -1.92 5.84
N THR A 148 -20.55 -1.64 6.70
CA THR A 148 -20.86 -1.20 8.06
C THR A 148 -21.58 0.14 7.91
N SER A 149 -22.83 0.21 8.35
CA SER A 149 -23.62 1.44 8.45
C SER A 149 -22.73 2.57 8.97
N PRO A 150 -22.63 3.73 8.29
CA PRO A 150 -21.84 4.82 8.82
C PRO A 150 -22.57 5.32 10.06
N THR A 151 -21.99 5.10 11.23
CA THR A 151 -22.03 6.09 12.29
C THR A 151 -21.74 7.44 11.63
N PRO A 152 -22.54 8.50 11.87
CA PRO A 152 -22.34 9.79 11.21
C PRO A 152 -20.89 10.22 11.40
N SER A 153 -20.14 10.25 10.30
CA SER A 153 -18.77 10.75 10.34
C SER A 153 -18.84 12.28 10.49
N PRO A 154 -18.04 12.88 11.37
CA PRO A 154 -18.17 14.29 11.73
C PRO A 154 -18.05 15.19 10.50
N THR A 155 -18.95 16.18 10.40
CA THR A 155 -19.00 17.25 9.39
C THR A 155 -17.83 18.24 9.50
N THR A 156 -16.68 17.84 10.03
CA THR A 156 -15.56 18.72 10.29
C THR A 156 -14.59 18.67 9.11
N PRO A 157 -14.18 19.83 8.53
CA PRO A 157 -13.18 19.89 7.48
C PRO A 157 -11.89 19.13 7.88
N PRO A 158 -11.06 18.66 6.92
CA PRO A 158 -9.72 18.17 7.28
C PRO A 158 -9.07 19.26 8.13
N PRO A 159 -8.52 18.92 9.31
CA PRO A 159 -8.00 19.93 10.19
C PRO A 159 -6.89 20.66 9.43
N THR A 160 -7.08 21.96 9.23
CA THR A 160 -5.98 22.91 8.95
C THR A 160 -5.07 23.05 10.19
N ASN A 161 -5.51 22.46 11.30
CA ASN A 161 -4.68 22.19 12.45
C ASN A 161 -3.81 20.94 12.18
N PRO A 162 -2.53 20.96 12.61
CA PRO A 162 -1.71 19.76 12.66
C PRO A 162 -2.46 18.62 13.39
N PRO A 163 -2.08 17.34 13.18
CA PRO A 163 -2.56 16.20 13.98
C PRO A 163 -2.69 16.60 15.46
N SER A 164 -3.76 16.16 16.10
CA SER A 164 -4.08 16.55 17.49
C SER A 164 -2.83 16.48 18.35
N THR A 165 -2.37 17.63 18.83
CA THR A 165 -1.22 17.73 19.73
C THR A 165 -1.52 17.12 21.09
N SER A 166 -2.79 16.76 21.36
CA SER A 166 -3.17 16.07 22.58
C SER A 166 -2.83 14.59 22.48
N TRP A 167 -1.92 14.16 23.34
CA TRP A 167 -1.65 12.74 23.59
C TRP A 167 -2.91 12.05 24.14
N PRO A 168 -3.22 10.81 23.70
CA PRO A 168 -4.38 10.09 24.19
C PRO A 168 -4.20 9.66 25.64
N THR A 169 -5.30 9.66 26.39
CA THR A 169 -5.34 9.05 27.72
C THR A 169 -5.56 7.54 27.58
N PRO A 170 -4.75 6.68 28.22
CA PRO A 170 -4.97 5.24 28.15
C PRO A 170 -6.27 4.82 28.82
N THR A 171 -6.98 3.88 28.20
CA THR A 171 -8.21 3.27 28.77
C THR A 171 -7.92 2.27 29.90
N GLY A 172 -6.66 1.88 30.03
CA GLY A 172 -6.12 1.03 31.09
C GLY A 172 -4.69 0.62 30.77
N GLN A 173 -4.06 -0.14 31.65
CA GLN A 173 -2.67 -0.59 31.50
C GLN A 173 -2.56 -2.11 31.53
N SER A 174 -1.73 -2.67 30.66
CA SER A 174 -1.41 -4.09 30.52
C SER A 174 0.11 -4.27 30.53
N PRO A 175 0.73 -4.63 31.67
CA PRO A 175 2.12 -5.06 31.68
C PRO A 175 2.30 -6.29 30.78
N VAL A 176 3.39 -6.35 30.03
CA VAL A 176 3.73 -7.52 29.23
C VAL A 176 4.99 -8.18 29.81
N ASN A 177 5.05 -9.51 29.75
CA ASN A 177 6.17 -10.32 30.23
C ASN A 177 6.90 -11.05 29.08
N GLY A 178 6.69 -10.58 27.85
CA GLY A 178 7.28 -11.11 26.63
C GLY A 178 6.61 -10.50 25.39
N THR A 179 7.19 -10.76 24.22
CA THR A 179 6.67 -10.26 22.93
C THR A 179 5.27 -10.78 22.64
N ILE A 180 4.36 -9.86 22.30
CA ILE A 180 3.01 -10.20 21.82
C ILE A 180 3.08 -10.45 20.31
N ALA A 181 2.83 -11.69 19.90
CA ALA A 181 2.73 -12.04 18.48
C ALA A 181 1.36 -11.63 17.88
N VAL A 182 1.37 -11.01 16.70
CA VAL A 182 0.17 -10.56 16.00
C VAL A 182 0.17 -11.09 14.56
N SER A 183 -0.80 -11.92 14.19
CA SER A 183 -0.93 -12.48 12.83
C SER A 183 -2.10 -11.94 12.01
N GLY A 184 -3.07 -11.28 12.67
CA GLY A 184 -4.23 -10.65 12.05
C GLY A 184 -4.34 -9.18 12.48
N VAL A 185 -5.53 -8.76 12.89
CA VAL A 185 -5.73 -7.43 13.50
C VAL A 185 -5.69 -7.56 15.01
N PHE A 186 -4.84 -6.78 15.66
CA PHE A 186 -4.87 -6.56 17.10
C PHE A 186 -5.34 -5.13 17.36
N ASP A 187 -6.50 -5.00 18.02
CA ASP A 187 -7.01 -3.72 18.50
C ASP A 187 -6.77 -3.62 20.02
N GLY A 188 -5.91 -2.68 20.41
CA GLY A 188 -5.57 -2.45 21.82
C GLY A 188 -6.62 -1.65 22.60
N GLY A 189 -7.66 -1.11 21.95
CA GLY A 189 -8.69 -0.31 22.60
C GLY A 189 -8.15 0.93 23.33
N MET A 190 -7.06 1.51 22.81
CA MET A 190 -6.27 2.58 23.45
C MET A 190 -5.75 2.23 24.85
N ARG A 191 -5.52 0.94 25.13
CA ARG A 191 -4.80 0.52 26.35
C ARG A 191 -3.30 0.80 26.21
N ARG A 192 -2.68 1.09 27.35
CA ARG A 192 -1.22 1.15 27.51
C ARG A 192 -0.66 -0.26 27.69
N TYR A 193 0.32 -0.61 26.87
CA TYR A 193 1.16 -1.80 27.01
C TYR A 193 2.54 -1.33 27.41
N CYS A 194 3.16 -1.99 28.37
CA CYS A 194 4.44 -1.55 28.93
C CYS A 194 5.28 -2.72 29.41
N CYS A 195 6.44 -2.32 29.89
CA CYS A 195 7.22 -3.00 30.91
C CYS A 195 8.04 -4.17 30.38
N ILE A 196 8.37 -4.11 29.09
CA ILE A 196 9.33 -5.00 28.46
C ILE A 196 10.68 -4.29 28.31
N GLY A 197 11.76 -5.03 28.57
CA GLY A 197 13.10 -4.47 28.64
C GLY A 197 13.37 -3.72 29.95
N ASP A 198 14.53 -3.07 30.00
CA ASP A 198 15.04 -2.36 31.17
C ASP A 198 14.98 -0.83 31.01
N GLY A 199 14.52 -0.35 29.85
CA GLY A 199 14.47 1.07 29.50
C GLY A 199 15.79 1.62 28.95
N SER A 200 16.77 0.76 28.67
CA SER A 200 18.03 1.13 28.02
C SER A 200 17.87 1.28 26.51
N GLN A 201 18.95 1.67 25.83
CA GLN A 201 19.08 1.70 24.36
C GLN A 201 19.79 0.44 23.82
N GLU A 202 19.77 -0.67 24.55
CA GLU A 202 20.45 -1.88 24.10
C GLU A 202 19.73 -2.52 22.90
N GLU A 203 20.51 -2.83 21.85
CA GLU A 203 20.09 -3.43 20.56
C GLU A 203 19.57 -4.89 20.66
N SER A 204 19.54 -5.47 21.87
CA SER A 204 19.15 -6.87 22.10
C SER A 204 17.81 -7.04 22.79
N GLN A 205 17.09 -5.94 23.04
CA GLN A 205 15.81 -5.97 23.72
C GLN A 205 14.73 -6.63 22.85
N ASP A 206 13.82 -7.35 23.49
CA ASP A 206 12.68 -7.93 22.80
C ASP A 206 11.66 -6.83 22.42
N PRO A 207 11.03 -6.92 21.23
CA PRO A 207 9.96 -6.02 20.89
C PRO A 207 8.71 -6.32 21.72
N MET A 208 7.96 -5.28 22.07
CA MET A 208 6.65 -5.38 22.72
C MET A 208 5.66 -6.17 21.83
N PHE A 209 5.64 -5.85 20.53
CA PHE A 209 4.78 -6.51 19.55
C PHE A 209 5.58 -7.01 18.36
N ARG A 210 5.28 -8.22 17.89
CA ARG A 210 5.84 -8.78 16.65
C ARG A 210 4.71 -9.13 15.69
N LEU A 211 4.60 -8.35 14.62
CA LEU A 211 3.60 -8.49 13.57
C LEU A 211 4.11 -9.42 12.47
N ALA A 212 3.30 -10.42 12.13
CA ALA A 212 3.48 -11.23 10.93
C ALA A 212 3.19 -10.42 9.66
N ASN A 213 3.59 -10.97 8.51
CA ASN A 213 3.23 -10.40 7.21
C ASN A 213 1.70 -10.33 7.03
N GLY A 214 1.18 -9.16 6.69
CA GLY A 214 -0.25 -8.83 6.56
C GLY A 214 -0.91 -8.34 7.85
N ALA A 215 -0.24 -8.37 9.00
CA ALA A 215 -0.85 -8.05 10.28
C ALA A 215 -1.07 -6.54 10.50
N THR A 216 -2.03 -6.21 11.35
CA THR A 216 -2.35 -4.83 11.77
C THR A 216 -2.32 -4.71 13.29
N LEU A 217 -1.60 -3.71 13.80
CA LEU A 217 -1.69 -3.26 15.18
C LEU A 217 -2.42 -1.92 15.20
N GLN A 218 -3.47 -1.79 16.00
CA GLN A 218 -4.22 -0.55 16.06
C GLN A 218 -4.68 -0.15 17.47
N ASN A 219 -4.80 1.16 17.68
CA ASN A 219 -5.30 1.76 18.93
C ASN A 219 -4.52 1.26 20.14
N VAL A 220 -3.20 1.42 20.11
CA VAL A 220 -2.30 0.95 21.17
C VAL A 220 -1.49 2.13 21.69
N ILE A 221 -1.35 2.21 23.00
CA ILE A 221 -0.36 3.08 23.64
C ILE A 221 0.77 2.17 24.15
N ILE A 222 2.01 2.55 23.88
CA ILE A 222 3.24 1.86 24.30
C ILE A 222 3.92 2.79 25.30
N GLY A 223 3.97 2.35 26.55
CA GLY A 223 4.62 3.05 27.65
C GLY A 223 5.97 2.44 28.01
N ALA A 224 6.78 3.20 28.75
CA ALA A 224 8.06 2.74 29.26
C ALA A 224 7.91 1.63 30.34
N PRO A 225 8.89 0.73 30.48
CA PRO A 225 9.88 0.36 29.46
C PRO A 225 9.23 -0.23 28.18
N ALA A 226 9.73 0.18 27.02
CA ALA A 226 9.12 -0.14 25.72
C ALA A 226 9.87 -1.22 24.91
N GLY A 227 11.01 -1.72 25.41
CA GLY A 227 11.90 -2.63 24.68
C GLY A 227 12.31 -2.09 23.31
N ASP A 228 12.39 -2.98 22.33
CA ASP A 228 12.58 -2.66 20.90
C ASP A 228 11.20 -2.47 20.20
N GLY A 229 10.31 -1.75 20.87
CA GLY A 229 9.04 -1.26 20.33
C GLY A 229 8.20 -2.30 19.57
N VAL A 230 7.97 -2.07 18.28
CA VAL A 230 7.13 -2.91 17.42
C VAL A 230 7.93 -3.44 16.22
N HIS A 231 7.92 -4.75 16.00
CA HIS A 231 8.57 -5.36 14.83
C HIS A 231 7.56 -5.82 13.80
N CYS A 232 7.78 -5.44 12.54
CA CYS A 232 7.07 -6.00 11.41
C CYS A 232 7.97 -6.97 10.64
N ALA A 233 7.57 -8.25 10.56
CA ALA A 233 8.34 -9.29 9.87
C ALA A 233 8.19 -9.26 8.33
N GLY A 234 7.16 -8.58 7.84
CA GLY A 234 6.84 -8.33 6.43
C GLY A 234 5.83 -7.20 6.36
N SER A 235 5.06 -7.07 5.28
CA SER A 235 4.03 -6.03 5.14
C SER A 235 3.18 -5.93 6.40
N CYS A 236 2.98 -4.74 6.95
CA CYS A 236 2.20 -4.57 8.18
C CYS A 236 1.55 -3.18 8.22
N THR A 237 0.53 -3.03 9.08
CA THR A 237 -0.08 -1.73 9.36
C THR A 237 -0.01 -1.41 10.85
N LEU A 238 0.51 -0.24 11.19
CA LEU A 238 0.42 0.37 12.52
C LEU A 238 -0.56 1.55 12.42
N ARG A 239 -1.73 1.44 13.03
CA ARG A 239 -2.78 2.47 12.95
C ARG A 239 -3.06 3.05 14.32
N ASN A 240 -2.91 4.37 14.48
CA ASN A 240 -3.19 5.04 15.75
C ASN A 240 -2.42 4.39 16.92
N VAL A 241 -1.11 4.21 16.73
CA VAL A 241 -0.19 3.65 17.74
C VAL A 241 0.66 4.76 18.33
N TRP A 242 0.79 4.78 19.66
CA TRP A 242 1.36 5.90 20.41
C TRP A 242 2.48 5.44 21.32
N TRP A 243 3.70 5.96 21.14
CA TRP A 243 4.85 5.68 22.00
C TRP A 243 5.07 6.86 22.94
N GLU A 244 4.79 6.64 24.23
CA GLU A 244 4.98 7.65 25.28
C GLU A 244 6.43 7.83 25.68
N ASP A 245 7.25 6.83 25.42
CA ASP A 245 8.70 6.85 25.62
C ASP A 245 9.25 5.74 24.73
N VAL A 246 10.04 6.10 23.74
CA VAL A 246 10.61 5.13 22.81
C VAL A 246 11.79 4.45 23.50
N GLY A 247 11.82 3.12 23.46
CA GLY A 247 12.95 2.34 23.92
C GLY A 247 14.10 2.44 22.93
N GLU A 248 14.56 1.32 22.38
CA GLU A 248 15.61 1.35 21.34
C GLU A 248 15.07 1.98 20.04
N ASP A 249 14.07 1.36 19.42
CA ASP A 249 13.29 1.93 18.31
C ASP A 249 11.78 1.96 18.63
N ALA A 250 11.01 2.86 18.01
CA ALA A 250 9.55 2.82 18.12
C ALA A 250 8.99 1.66 17.29
N ALA A 251 9.43 1.56 16.04
CA ALA A 251 9.13 0.40 15.22
C ALA A 251 10.24 0.06 14.22
N THR A 252 10.45 -1.24 14.05
CA THR A 252 11.46 -1.82 13.17
C THR A 252 10.81 -2.63 12.05
N PHE A 253 11.03 -2.20 10.81
CA PHE A 253 10.43 -2.79 9.62
C PHE A 253 11.40 -3.76 8.94
N ARG A 254 10.98 -5.03 8.83
CA ARG A 254 11.75 -6.15 8.29
C ARG A 254 10.96 -6.86 7.20
N GLY A 255 11.64 -7.69 6.42
CA GLY A 255 11.03 -8.48 5.35
C GLY A 255 11.89 -8.54 4.11
N THR A 256 11.57 -9.47 3.22
CA THR A 256 12.28 -9.71 1.95
C THR A 256 11.33 -9.49 0.77
N GLY A 257 11.90 -9.27 -0.43
CA GLY A 257 11.11 -8.97 -1.62
C GLY A 257 10.67 -7.51 -1.67
N SER A 258 9.37 -7.26 -1.68
CA SER A 258 8.81 -5.90 -1.81
C SER A 258 7.64 -5.67 -0.85
N PRO A 259 7.83 -5.83 0.47
CA PRO A 259 6.76 -5.60 1.43
C PRO A 259 6.38 -4.11 1.47
N THR A 260 5.15 -3.87 1.94
CA THR A 260 4.59 -2.54 2.14
C THR A 260 4.23 -2.37 3.61
N PHE A 261 4.80 -1.36 4.25
CA PHE A 261 4.50 -1.01 5.64
C PHE A 261 3.72 0.30 5.67
N LEU A 262 2.70 0.37 6.51
CA LEU A 262 1.91 1.58 6.72
C LEU A 262 1.91 1.96 8.19
N VAL A 263 2.29 3.19 8.49
CA VAL A 263 2.04 3.85 9.77
C VAL A 263 1.04 4.97 9.50
N ASP A 264 -0.13 4.89 10.12
CA ASP A 264 -1.25 5.81 9.89
C ASP A 264 -1.83 6.32 11.20
N GLY A 265 -1.59 7.59 11.51
CA GLY A 265 -1.96 8.17 12.80
C GLY A 265 -1.02 7.74 13.93
N GLY A 266 -1.19 8.34 15.09
CA GLY A 266 -0.37 8.04 16.26
C GLY A 266 0.72 9.09 16.54
N GLY A 267 1.62 8.76 17.45
CA GLY A 267 2.75 9.62 17.75
C GLY A 267 3.85 8.96 18.57
N ALA A 268 5.05 9.53 18.54
CA ALA A 268 6.20 9.04 19.30
C ALA A 268 6.94 10.19 20.00
N ARG A 269 7.48 9.92 21.18
CA ARG A 269 8.35 10.88 21.87
C ARG A 269 9.51 10.19 22.58
N PHE A 270 10.58 10.94 22.81
CA PHE A 270 11.77 10.50 23.53
C PHE A 270 12.56 9.38 22.85
N ALA A 271 12.59 9.39 21.51
CA ALA A 271 13.41 8.45 20.74
C ALA A 271 14.87 8.95 20.69
N SER A 272 15.67 8.53 21.66
CA SER A 272 17.06 8.99 21.79
C SER A 272 17.86 8.78 20.49
N ASP A 273 17.69 7.64 19.83
CA ASP A 273 18.27 7.38 18.50
C ASP A 273 17.23 7.46 17.39
N LYS A 274 16.41 6.43 17.15
CA LYS A 274 15.51 6.38 15.98
C LYS A 274 14.06 6.14 16.38
N VAL A 275 13.14 6.78 15.65
CA VAL A 275 11.71 6.45 15.76
C VAL A 275 11.42 5.23 14.89
N PHE A 276 11.75 5.31 13.60
CA PHE A 276 11.51 4.23 12.65
C PHE A 276 12.79 3.70 12.04
N GLN A 277 13.09 2.43 12.32
CA GLN A 277 14.20 1.71 11.72
C GLN A 277 13.71 0.80 10.59
N HIS A 278 14.39 0.84 9.44
CA HIS A 278 14.03 0.04 8.28
C HIS A 278 15.19 -0.87 7.89
N ASN A 279 15.09 -2.13 8.30
CA ASN A 279 16.11 -3.17 8.10
C ASN A 279 15.81 -4.06 6.89
N GLY A 280 14.54 -4.33 6.59
CA GLY A 280 14.12 -5.16 5.46
C GLY A 280 14.12 -4.43 4.12
N ALA A 281 13.71 -5.12 3.07
CA ALA A 281 13.38 -4.49 1.80
C ALA A 281 11.99 -3.82 1.86
N GLY A 282 11.64 -3.04 0.83
CA GLY A 282 10.27 -2.57 0.61
C GLY A 282 10.06 -1.09 0.84
N THR A 283 8.80 -0.72 1.03
CA THR A 283 8.35 0.67 1.14
C THR A 283 7.61 0.90 2.46
N LEU A 284 8.09 1.87 3.25
CA LEU A 284 7.39 2.38 4.41
C LEU A 284 6.62 3.65 4.05
N THR A 285 5.32 3.68 4.33
CA THR A 285 4.54 4.92 4.30
C THR A 285 4.21 5.34 5.72
N VAL A 286 4.55 6.57 6.09
CA VAL A 286 4.18 7.18 7.38
C VAL A 286 3.28 8.38 7.11
N GLN A 287 2.11 8.39 7.74
CA GLN A 287 1.15 9.46 7.55
C GLN A 287 0.40 9.83 8.82
N ASN A 288 -0.08 11.08 8.86
CA ASN A 288 -0.95 11.60 9.94
C ASN A 288 -0.31 11.45 11.35
N PHE A 289 1.02 11.42 11.41
CA PHE A 289 1.78 11.08 12.60
C PHE A 289 2.37 12.33 13.25
N GLN A 290 2.66 12.26 14.55
CA GLN A 290 3.45 13.30 15.21
C GLN A 290 4.64 12.75 15.98
N ALA A 291 5.77 13.45 15.97
CA ALA A 291 6.90 13.10 16.81
C ALA A 291 7.54 14.32 17.46
N THR A 292 8.09 14.14 18.65
CA THR A 292 8.84 15.16 19.39
C THR A 292 9.99 14.52 20.16
N ASN A 293 11.09 15.24 20.34
CA ASN A 293 12.28 14.73 21.03
C ASN A 293 12.79 13.41 20.44
N PHE A 294 13.40 13.51 19.25
CA PHE A 294 13.95 12.35 18.54
C PHE A 294 15.33 12.64 17.92
N GLY A 295 16.20 11.63 17.84
CA GLY A 295 17.45 11.70 17.08
C GLY A 295 17.18 11.68 15.57
N THR A 296 16.59 10.59 15.07
CA THR A 296 16.24 10.37 13.66
C THR A 296 14.82 9.83 13.53
N PHE A 297 13.94 10.51 12.78
CA PHE A 297 12.55 10.06 12.62
C PHE A 297 12.44 8.79 11.76
N TYR A 298 13.18 8.70 10.66
CA TYR A 298 13.28 7.49 9.85
C TYR A 298 14.71 7.23 9.41
N ARG A 299 15.16 5.97 9.54
CA ARG A 299 16.47 5.52 9.07
C ARG A 299 16.36 4.23 8.25
N SER A 300 16.85 4.28 7.01
CA SER A 300 17.21 3.08 6.25
C SER A 300 18.47 2.49 6.84
N CYS A 301 18.51 1.22 7.23
CA CYS A 301 19.70 0.64 7.85
C CYS A 301 20.93 0.75 6.94
N GLY A 302 21.98 1.43 7.40
CA GLY A 302 23.15 1.72 6.55
C GLY A 302 24.34 0.78 6.73
N ASN A 303 24.34 -0.07 7.74
CA ASN A 303 25.43 -1.01 8.07
C ASN A 303 24.95 -2.44 8.32
N CYS A 304 23.68 -2.75 8.05
CA CYS A 304 23.13 -4.10 8.07
C CYS A 304 23.95 -5.03 7.17
N SER A 305 24.15 -6.27 7.63
CA SER A 305 24.87 -7.31 6.89
C SER A 305 24.23 -7.63 5.53
N THR A 306 22.89 -7.59 5.48
CA THR A 306 22.13 -7.63 4.24
C THR A 306 21.57 -6.25 3.94
N GLN A 307 21.88 -5.74 2.75
CA GLN A 307 21.45 -4.42 2.31
C GLN A 307 20.34 -4.54 1.27
N HIS A 308 19.43 -3.57 1.31
CA HIS A 308 18.28 -3.51 0.43
C HIS A 308 18.14 -2.10 -0.11
N ARG A 309 17.55 -2.00 -1.30
CA ARG A 309 16.92 -0.76 -1.72
C ARG A 309 15.66 -0.56 -0.90
N ARG A 310 15.56 0.59 -0.22
CA ARG A 310 14.43 0.94 0.64
C ARG A 310 13.79 2.25 0.19
N SER A 311 12.47 2.31 0.27
CA SER A 311 11.72 3.51 -0.01
C SER A 311 10.93 3.96 1.22
N VAL A 312 10.86 5.28 1.43
CA VAL A 312 9.99 5.87 2.45
C VAL A 312 9.13 6.97 1.85
N VAL A 313 7.87 7.02 2.24
CA VAL A 313 6.91 8.07 1.90
C VAL A 313 6.39 8.68 3.20
N ILE A 314 6.64 9.96 3.43
CA ILE A 314 6.20 10.66 4.64
C ILE A 314 5.23 11.76 4.23
N ARG A 315 4.00 11.71 4.72
CA ARG A 315 2.96 12.68 4.38
C ARG A 315 2.15 13.16 5.56
N ASN A 316 1.88 14.45 5.64
CA ASN A 316 1.05 15.03 6.71
C ASN A 316 1.55 14.64 8.12
N VAL A 317 2.81 14.94 8.41
CA VAL A 317 3.46 14.61 9.70
C VAL A 317 3.86 15.89 10.42
N THR A 318 3.70 15.93 11.73
CA THR A 318 4.18 17.03 12.57
C THR A 318 5.39 16.62 13.41
N LEU A 319 6.52 17.29 13.21
CA LEU A 319 7.78 17.03 13.88
C LEU A 319 8.16 18.24 14.72
N THR A 320 8.21 18.05 16.04
CA THR A 320 8.47 19.14 16.99
C THR A 320 9.88 19.02 17.54
N ARG A 321 10.60 20.14 17.64
CA ARG A 321 11.89 20.18 18.33
C ARG A 321 11.75 19.87 19.83
N PRO A 322 12.79 19.26 20.46
CA PRO A 322 14.07 18.86 19.86
C PRO A 322 13.92 17.70 18.87
N GLY A 323 14.71 17.73 17.79
CA GLY A 323 14.61 16.79 16.68
C GLY A 323 15.85 16.91 15.79
N GLY A 324 16.48 15.78 15.45
CA GLY A 324 17.73 15.76 14.69
C GLY A 324 17.52 15.66 13.17
N THR A 325 17.26 14.45 12.67
CA THR A 325 17.11 14.15 11.23
C THR A 325 15.71 13.62 10.94
N VAL A 326 15.05 14.10 9.88
CA VAL A 326 13.73 13.58 9.46
C VAL A 326 13.89 12.25 8.72
N VAL A 327 14.69 12.20 7.64
CA VAL A 327 15.02 10.94 6.96
C VAL A 327 16.51 10.77 6.74
N GLY A 328 17.02 9.56 7.00
CA GLY A 328 18.37 9.12 6.65
C GLY A 328 18.34 7.97 5.63
N ILE A 329 18.89 8.19 4.43
CA ILE A 329 18.85 7.22 3.32
C ILE A 329 20.23 6.90 2.75
N ASN A 330 20.40 5.69 2.19
CA ASN A 330 21.66 5.23 1.60
C ASN A 330 21.56 5.28 0.06
N THR A 331 22.18 6.30 -0.55
CA THR A 331 21.96 6.58 -1.98
C THR A 331 22.61 5.54 -2.89
N ASN A 332 23.70 4.91 -2.45
CA ASN A 332 24.39 3.84 -3.17
C ASN A 332 23.56 2.56 -3.32
N TYR A 333 22.54 2.35 -2.47
CA TYR A 333 21.58 1.26 -2.62
C TYR A 333 20.31 1.68 -3.37
N GLY A 334 20.25 2.92 -3.87
CA GLY A 334 19.11 3.44 -4.62
C GLY A 334 17.90 3.80 -3.74
N ASP A 335 18.13 4.05 -2.44
CA ASP A 335 17.07 4.42 -1.51
C ASP A 335 16.36 5.71 -1.94
N THR A 336 15.06 5.79 -1.67
CA THR A 336 14.27 6.99 -1.97
C THR A 336 13.45 7.44 -0.76
N ALA A 337 13.36 8.73 -0.55
CA ALA A 337 12.46 9.36 0.40
C ALA A 337 11.59 10.39 -0.31
N THR A 338 10.27 10.28 -0.18
CA THR A 338 9.30 11.24 -0.70
C THR A 338 8.60 11.93 0.45
N LEU A 339 8.64 13.26 0.50
CA LEU A 339 8.10 14.04 1.63
C LEU A 339 7.09 15.09 1.15
N SER A 340 5.94 15.16 1.82
CA SER A 340 4.91 16.16 1.59
C SER A 340 4.15 16.53 2.87
N GLY A 341 3.74 17.79 3.03
CA GLY A 341 2.99 18.22 4.22
C GLY A 341 3.71 17.96 5.54
N ILE A 342 5.02 18.18 5.59
CA ILE A 342 5.80 18.04 6.82
C ILE A 342 5.71 19.36 7.59
N THR A 343 5.03 19.34 8.72
CA THR A 343 4.98 20.48 9.65
C THR A 343 6.12 20.34 10.65
N ILE A 344 6.99 21.34 10.71
CA ILE A 344 8.14 21.39 11.60
C ILE A 344 7.87 22.49 12.63
N VAL A 345 7.89 22.14 13.90
CA VAL A 345 7.47 23.02 15.00
C VAL A 345 8.66 23.35 15.90
N ASN A 346 8.76 24.60 16.36
CA ASN A 346 9.80 25.08 17.27
C ASN A 346 11.22 25.00 16.68
N ASP A 347 11.34 25.23 15.37
CA ASP A 347 12.58 25.08 14.59
C ASP A 347 13.07 26.38 13.93
N PRO A 348 13.13 27.53 14.63
CA PRO A 348 13.39 28.82 13.99
C PRO A 348 14.75 28.87 13.29
N SER A 349 15.74 28.12 13.79
CA SER A 349 17.08 28.01 13.22
C SER A 349 17.22 27.02 12.06
N ARG A 350 16.16 26.30 11.67
CA ARG A 350 16.18 25.29 10.60
C ARG A 350 17.24 24.19 10.78
N ALA A 351 17.65 23.92 12.01
CA ALA A 351 18.69 22.93 12.32
C ALA A 351 18.23 21.46 12.19
N MET A 352 16.93 21.16 12.06
CA MET A 352 16.50 19.79 11.79
C MET A 352 16.84 19.44 10.34
N VAL A 353 17.60 18.35 10.14
CA VAL A 353 18.04 17.92 8.81
C VAL A 353 16.91 17.13 8.15
N ILE A 354 16.33 17.68 7.09
CA ILE A 354 15.16 17.06 6.44
C ILE A 354 15.52 15.74 5.77
N CYS A 355 16.50 15.75 4.86
CA CYS A 355 16.98 14.52 4.25
C CYS A 355 18.49 14.47 4.38
N ARG A 356 19.01 13.42 5.02
CA ARG A 356 20.45 13.14 5.15
C ARG A 356 20.79 11.92 4.30
N LYS A 357 21.85 12.06 3.51
CA LYS A 357 22.30 11.07 2.53
C LYS A 357 23.59 10.42 3.00
N TYR A 358 23.66 9.11 2.82
CA TYR A 358 24.80 8.28 3.20
C TYR A 358 25.26 7.38 2.06
N THR A 359 26.52 6.97 2.12
CA THR A 359 27.00 5.73 1.51
C THR A 359 26.93 4.64 2.57
N GLY A 360 25.96 3.73 2.41
CA GLY A 360 25.82 2.55 3.26
C GLY A 360 26.84 1.46 2.91
N ASN A 361 27.04 0.51 3.83
CA ASN A 361 27.94 -0.64 3.71
C ASN A 361 27.28 -1.88 4.36
N SER A 362 27.94 -3.03 4.28
CA SER A 362 27.48 -4.30 4.88
C SER A 362 28.49 -4.89 5.88
N THR A 363 29.38 -4.05 6.39
CA THR A 363 30.52 -4.46 7.25
C THR A 363 30.26 -4.23 8.74
N GLY A 364 29.11 -3.65 9.10
CA GLY A 364 28.82 -3.17 10.45
C GLY A 364 29.43 -1.79 10.76
N ALA A 365 30.39 -1.30 9.98
CA ALA A 365 30.96 0.03 10.16
C ALA A 365 29.92 1.15 9.95
N GLU A 366 30.10 2.27 10.64
CA GLU A 366 29.19 3.41 10.50
C GLU A 366 29.15 3.95 9.05
N PRO A 367 27.96 4.20 8.49
CA PRO A 367 27.81 4.73 7.13
C PRO A 367 28.39 6.14 6.98
N THR A 368 29.07 6.40 5.86
CA THR A 368 29.64 7.72 5.59
C THR A 368 28.55 8.69 5.15
N GLN A 369 28.41 9.84 5.83
CA GLN A 369 27.53 10.91 5.37
C GLN A 369 28.13 11.60 4.13
N ILE A 370 27.31 11.78 3.09
CA ILE A 370 27.74 12.37 1.82
C ILE A 370 26.96 13.62 1.43
N GLY A 371 25.90 13.98 2.15
CA GLY A 371 25.18 15.22 1.91
C GLY A 371 23.83 15.30 2.61
N THR A 372 23.13 16.41 2.36
CA THR A 372 21.79 16.67 2.87
C THR A 372 20.93 17.35 1.81
N GLY A 373 19.64 17.53 2.09
CA GLY A 373 18.73 18.32 1.26
C GLY A 373 18.03 17.53 0.14
N PRO A 374 17.14 18.19 -0.62
CA PRO A 374 16.41 17.56 -1.71
C PRO A 374 17.30 17.32 -2.93
N ASP A 375 16.89 16.39 -3.79
CA ASP A 375 17.44 16.18 -5.13
C ASP A 375 16.38 15.54 -6.04
N SER A 376 16.74 15.24 -7.30
CA SER A 376 15.83 14.67 -8.30
C SER A 376 15.66 13.15 -8.22
N THR A 377 16.38 12.47 -7.32
CA THR A 377 16.57 11.00 -7.42
C THR A 377 16.25 10.28 -6.12
N ASN A 378 16.85 10.70 -5.01
CA ASN A 378 16.80 10.04 -3.72
C ASN A 378 15.94 10.82 -2.72
N CYS A 379 16.12 12.14 -2.59
CA CYS A 379 15.41 12.98 -1.62
C CYS A 379 14.36 13.85 -2.33
N LEU A 380 13.15 13.31 -2.52
CA LEU A 380 12.09 13.88 -3.35
C LEU A 380 11.16 14.78 -2.53
N TYR A 381 11.50 16.07 -2.42
CA TYR A 381 10.65 17.10 -1.81
C TYR A 381 11.04 18.51 -2.27
N SER A 382 10.16 19.48 -2.04
CA SER A 382 10.41 20.91 -2.31
C SER A 382 10.21 21.74 -1.04
N SER A 383 10.47 23.05 -1.13
CA SER A 383 10.14 23.97 -0.03
C SER A 383 8.65 23.95 0.32
N SER A 384 7.75 23.75 -0.64
CA SER A 384 6.31 23.66 -0.39
C SER A 384 5.88 22.36 0.31
N SER A 385 6.74 21.34 0.34
CA SER A 385 6.52 20.16 1.18
C SER A 385 6.68 20.44 2.67
N LEU A 386 7.28 21.57 3.06
CA LEU A 386 7.65 21.89 4.44
C LEU A 386 6.89 23.11 4.95
N ILE A 387 6.32 23.00 6.14
CA ILE A 387 5.64 24.09 6.84
C ILE A 387 6.37 24.29 8.17
N TYR A 388 6.92 25.47 8.42
CA TYR A 388 7.58 25.79 9.68
C TYR A 388 6.63 26.58 10.57
N ARG A 389 6.48 26.20 11.84
CA ARG A 389 5.62 26.84 12.84
C ARG A 389 6.34 27.16 14.14
#